data_AF-A0AAD8W2D4-F1
#
_entry.id   AF-A0AAD8W2D4-F1
#
_cell.length_a   1.000
_cell.length_b   1.000
_cell.length_c   1.000
_cell.angle_alpha   90.00
_cell.angle_beta   90.00
_cell.angle_gamma   90.00
#
_symmetry.space_group_name_H-M   'P 1'
#
loop_
_entity.id
_entity.type
_entity.pdbx_description
1 polymer ?
#
loop_
_entity_poly.entity_id
_entity_poly.type
_entity_poly.pdbx_seq_one_letter_code
_entity_poly.pdbx_strand_id
1 'polypeptide(L)'
;MKQALVALALPLLLAASLYASSPADSTAAFAGDVRVDLTHVDAGKQMSRRELIRRAMRRSKARAAALSVARSGNNGRHAGKSAEEQQQPGVAVRPSGDLEYLVDLAIGTPPQPVSALLDTGSDLIWTQCAPCASCLPQPDPLFTPGASSSYEPMRCSGQLCGEILHHACQRPDTCTYRYNYGDGTTTLGVYATERFTFSSSSGERVSALLGFGCGNMNIGSLNNGSGIVGFGRNPLSLVSQMSIRRFSYCLTPYASARKSTLLFGSLAAGVYDDANGPVQTTRLVQSPHNPTFYYVPFTGVTVGTRRLRIPLSAFALSPADGSGGVIVDSGTALTLFPAAVLTEVVRAFRAQLRLPFANSSGPDDGVCFATAPIRRRGPPVPVPRMVFHFEGADLDLPRRNYILDDQRRGSLCLLLADSGDSGSTIGNFLQQDMRVLYDLEAETLSFAPADC
;
A
#
# COMPACT_ATOMS: atom_id res chain seq x y z
N MET A 1 84.99 39.65 22.10
CA MET A 1 83.69 40.14 22.62
C MET A 1 82.71 38.97 22.65
N LYS A 2 82.20 38.65 23.85
CA LYS A 2 80.90 38.04 24.22
C LYS A 2 80.32 36.94 23.29
N GLN A 3 80.30 35.68 23.75
CA GLN A 3 79.09 34.98 24.30
C GLN A 3 77.93 34.93 23.29
N ALA A 4 77.70 33.79 22.65
CA ALA A 4 76.77 32.74 23.09
C ALA A 4 75.29 33.11 22.85
N LEU A 5 74.57 32.34 22.01
CA LEU A 5 73.46 31.49 22.45
C LEU A 5 72.97 30.63 21.28
N VAL A 6 73.11 29.32 21.45
CA VAL A 6 72.37 28.30 20.72
C VAL A 6 70.95 28.31 21.27
N ALA A 7 69.94 28.47 20.41
CA ALA A 7 68.55 28.20 20.75
C ALA A 7 68.04 27.12 19.78
N LEU A 8 67.89 25.90 20.29
CA LEU A 8 67.15 24.82 19.64
C LEU A 8 65.68 25.25 19.50
N ALA A 9 65.17 25.30 18.28
CA ALA A 9 63.74 25.25 18.01
C ALA A 9 63.42 23.85 17.49
N LEU A 10 62.87 23.00 18.37
CA LEU A 10 62.24 21.74 18.00
C LEU A 10 60.98 22.03 17.16
N PRO A 11 60.77 21.37 16.00
CA PRO A 11 59.45 21.28 15.42
C PRO A 11 58.68 20.17 16.13
N LEU A 12 57.62 20.53 16.87
CA LEU A 12 56.65 19.58 17.39
C LEU A 12 55.93 18.89 16.21
N LEU A 13 56.23 17.60 16.03
CA LEU A 13 55.43 16.66 15.24
C LEU A 13 54.09 16.42 15.95
N LEU A 14 53.06 17.17 15.55
CA LEU A 14 51.67 16.79 15.80
C LEU A 14 51.19 15.93 14.63
N ALA A 15 51.39 14.62 14.77
CA ALA A 15 50.69 13.62 13.97
C ALA A 15 49.23 13.58 14.43
N ALA A 16 48.39 14.42 13.84
CA ALA A 16 46.94 14.25 13.95
C ALA A 16 46.53 13.08 13.05
N SER A 17 46.43 11.89 13.65
CA SER A 17 45.78 10.74 13.06
C SER A 17 44.29 11.05 12.87
N LEU A 18 43.93 11.59 11.71
CA LEU A 18 42.56 11.61 11.23
C LEU A 18 42.18 10.17 10.88
N TYR A 19 41.74 9.41 11.88
CA TYR A 19 40.80 8.32 11.64
C TYR A 19 39.50 8.99 11.19
N ALA A 20 39.41 9.26 9.89
CA ALA A 20 38.13 9.37 9.22
C ALA A 20 37.53 7.97 9.23
N SER A 21 36.84 7.62 10.31
CA SER A 21 35.84 6.56 10.26
C SER A 21 34.74 7.06 9.34
N SER A 22 34.89 6.79 8.04
CA SER A 22 33.77 6.81 7.12
C SER A 22 32.68 5.93 7.74
N PRO A 23 31.44 6.43 7.97
CA PRO A 23 30.35 5.49 8.18
C PRO A 23 30.34 4.59 6.95
N ALA A 24 30.26 3.27 7.18
CA ALA A 24 30.09 2.31 6.11
C ALA A 24 28.75 2.60 5.43
N ASP A 25 28.78 3.48 4.42
CA ASP A 25 27.71 3.66 3.46
C ASP A 25 27.78 2.45 2.52
N SER A 26 27.31 1.32 3.03
CA SER A 26 27.09 0.11 2.26
C SER A 26 25.62 -0.26 2.35
N THR A 27 24.75 0.64 1.92
CA THR A 27 23.43 0.28 1.42
C THR A 27 23.61 -0.36 0.04
N ALA A 28 24.24 -1.54 0.02
CA ALA A 28 24.20 -2.37 -1.17
C ALA A 28 22.72 -2.61 -1.47
N ALA A 29 22.24 -2.15 -2.63
CA ALA A 29 20.88 -2.41 -3.06
C ALA A 29 20.61 -3.91 -2.98
N PHE A 30 19.41 -4.30 -2.56
CA PHE A 30 19.03 -5.72 -2.62
C PHE A 30 19.17 -6.21 -4.05
N ALA A 31 20.19 -7.04 -4.27
CA ALA A 31 20.52 -7.63 -5.55
C ALA A 31 19.73 -8.92 -5.80
N GLY A 32 18.76 -9.24 -4.95
CA GLY A 32 17.95 -10.44 -5.04
C GLY A 32 16.78 -10.27 -6.01
N ASP A 33 16.56 -11.29 -6.83
CA ASP A 33 15.37 -11.44 -7.64
C ASP A 33 14.33 -12.24 -6.87
N VAL A 34 13.20 -11.59 -6.58
CA VAL A 34 12.10 -12.20 -5.80
C VAL A 34 10.85 -12.23 -6.66
N ARG A 35 10.21 -13.40 -6.67
CA ARG A 35 8.89 -13.60 -7.26
C ARG A 35 8.01 -14.24 -6.19
N VAL A 36 7.02 -13.49 -5.73
CA VAL A 36 6.04 -14.01 -4.76
C VAL A 36 4.67 -14.06 -5.41
N ASP A 37 3.93 -15.11 -5.08
CA ASP A 37 2.53 -15.18 -5.42
C ASP A 37 1.70 -14.38 -4.41
N LEU A 38 0.73 -13.63 -4.91
CA LEU A 38 -0.24 -12.89 -4.11
C LEU A 38 -1.58 -13.62 -4.13
N THR A 39 -2.14 -13.84 -2.94
CA THR A 39 -3.43 -14.49 -2.76
C THR A 39 -4.47 -13.46 -2.34
N HIS A 40 -5.54 -13.30 -3.12
CA HIS A 40 -6.62 -12.40 -2.74
C HIS A 40 -7.33 -12.89 -1.45
N VAL A 41 -7.71 -11.99 -0.54
CA VAL A 41 -8.31 -12.35 0.77
C VAL A 41 -9.62 -13.13 0.69
N ASP A 42 -10.27 -13.09 -0.46
CA ASP A 42 -11.50 -13.86 -0.74
C ASP A 42 -11.27 -15.12 -1.61
N ALA A 43 -10.01 -15.47 -1.90
CA ALA A 43 -9.67 -16.70 -2.62
C ALA A 43 -10.20 -17.95 -1.89
N GLY A 44 -10.69 -18.93 -2.66
CA GLY A 44 -11.26 -20.18 -2.13
C GLY A 44 -12.65 -20.06 -1.49
N LYS A 45 -13.19 -18.85 -1.31
CA LYS A 45 -14.54 -18.66 -0.77
C LYS A 45 -15.59 -18.96 -1.85
N GLN A 46 -16.54 -19.83 -1.53
CA GLN A 46 -17.67 -20.14 -2.41
C GLN A 46 -18.71 -19.01 -2.38
N MET A 47 -18.40 -17.91 -3.10
CA MET A 47 -19.23 -16.70 -3.15
C MET A 47 -19.54 -16.33 -4.59
N SER A 48 -20.73 -15.78 -4.82
CA SER A 48 -21.07 -15.18 -6.10
C SER A 48 -20.23 -13.92 -6.36
N ARG A 49 -20.02 -13.58 -7.63
CA ARG A 49 -19.32 -12.35 -8.03
C ARG A 49 -19.89 -11.09 -7.36
N ARG A 50 -21.21 -11.03 -7.15
CA ARG A 50 -21.85 -9.88 -6.48
C ARG A 50 -21.47 -9.81 -4.99
N GLU A 51 -21.40 -10.94 -4.29
CA GLU A 51 -21.00 -10.98 -2.88
C GLU A 51 -19.54 -10.57 -2.72
N LEU A 52 -18.67 -11.07 -3.60
CA LEU A 52 -17.27 -10.67 -3.69
C LEU A 52 -17.13 -9.14 -3.87
N ILE A 53 -17.88 -8.55 -4.79
CA ILE A 53 -17.85 -7.10 -5.03
C ILE A 53 -18.40 -6.30 -3.85
N ARG A 54 -19.48 -6.76 -3.22
CA ARG A 54 -20.01 -6.11 -2.01
C ARG A 54 -19.02 -6.12 -0.85
N ARG A 55 -18.25 -7.19 -0.70
CA ARG A 55 -17.15 -7.26 0.26
C ARG A 55 -16.07 -6.23 -0.08
N ALA A 56 -15.68 -6.16 -1.35
CA ALA A 56 -14.74 -5.15 -1.86
C ALA A 56 -15.20 -3.71 -1.57
N MET A 57 -16.49 -3.42 -1.79
CA MET A 57 -17.08 -2.10 -1.55
C MET A 57 -17.06 -1.75 -0.07
N ARG A 58 -17.41 -2.69 0.82
CA ARG A 58 -17.31 -2.46 2.26
C ARG A 58 -15.87 -2.20 2.71
N ARG A 59 -14.91 -2.98 2.22
CA ARG A 59 -13.48 -2.74 2.51
C ARG A 59 -12.99 -1.42 1.95
N SER A 60 -13.39 -1.05 0.75
CA SER A 60 -13.01 0.23 0.14
C SER A 60 -13.56 1.44 0.89
N LYS A 61 -14.76 1.34 1.48
CA LYS A 61 -15.32 2.37 2.37
C LYS A 61 -14.55 2.49 3.68
N ALA A 62 -14.19 1.35 4.27
CA ALA A 62 -13.32 1.34 5.44
C ALA A 62 -11.97 1.97 5.12
N ARG A 63 -11.39 1.61 3.97
CA ARG A 63 -10.14 2.17 3.46
C ARG A 63 -10.22 3.67 3.19
N ALA A 64 -11.35 4.16 2.68
CA ALA A 64 -11.58 5.59 2.50
C ALA A 64 -11.51 6.35 3.84
N ALA A 65 -12.19 5.84 4.87
CA ALA A 65 -12.10 6.40 6.22
C ALA A 65 -10.67 6.32 6.77
N ALA A 66 -9.98 5.21 6.53
CA ALA A 66 -8.60 5.01 6.97
C ALA A 66 -7.63 6.00 6.35
N LEU A 67 -7.69 6.17 5.03
CA LEU A 67 -6.86 7.12 4.30
C LEU A 67 -7.19 8.56 4.69
N SER A 68 -8.43 8.87 5.03
CA SER A 68 -8.80 10.18 5.58
C SER A 68 -8.07 10.49 6.88
N VAL A 69 -8.00 9.53 7.80
CA VAL A 69 -7.25 9.68 9.05
C VAL A 69 -5.75 9.81 8.77
N ALA A 70 -5.20 8.94 7.91
CA ALA A 70 -3.78 8.92 7.59
C ALA A 70 -3.30 10.22 6.90
N ARG A 71 -4.10 10.78 5.98
CA ARG A 71 -3.76 12.02 5.24
C ARG A 71 -3.96 13.30 6.04
N SER A 72 -4.87 13.30 7.02
CA SER A 72 -5.20 14.51 7.80
C SER A 72 -4.09 14.93 8.76
N GLY A 73 -2.99 14.17 8.87
CA GLY A 73 -1.74 14.68 9.41
C GLY A 73 -1.81 15.23 10.84
N ASN A 74 -2.79 14.82 11.66
CA ASN A 74 -2.84 15.17 13.10
C ASN A 74 -1.77 14.40 13.90
N ASN A 75 -0.60 14.21 13.29
CA ASN A 75 0.68 13.90 13.91
C ASN A 75 1.12 15.15 14.67
N GLY A 76 0.61 15.28 15.89
CA GLY A 76 0.92 16.34 16.84
C GLY A 76 2.41 16.42 17.18
N ARG A 77 3.18 17.11 16.33
CA ARG A 77 4.41 17.83 16.71
C ARG A 77 4.12 19.00 17.67
N HIS A 78 2.89 19.14 18.17
CA HIS A 78 2.57 20.02 19.28
C HIS A 78 2.51 19.23 20.58
N ALA A 79 3.55 19.48 21.39
CA ALA A 79 3.64 19.09 22.78
C ALA A 79 2.37 19.43 23.57
N GLY A 80 1.91 18.48 24.37
CA GLY A 80 1.09 18.71 25.55
C GLY A 80 -0.36 19.09 25.29
N LYS A 81 -1.22 18.10 25.05
CA LYS A 81 -2.60 18.04 25.56
C LYS A 81 -3.10 16.59 25.52
N SER A 82 -3.77 16.19 26.58
CA SER A 82 -4.28 14.84 26.84
C SER A 82 -5.16 14.30 25.71
N ALA A 83 -5.03 13.00 25.46
CA ALA A 83 -5.63 12.26 24.34
C ALA A 83 -7.16 12.05 24.44
N GLU A 84 -7.92 12.99 25.00
CA GLU A 84 -9.39 12.84 25.16
C GLU A 84 -10.23 13.91 24.44
N GLU A 85 -9.64 14.89 23.75
CA GLU A 85 -10.44 16.06 23.29
C GLU A 85 -10.29 16.49 21.83
N GLN A 86 -9.83 15.61 20.93
CA GLN A 86 -9.78 15.91 19.48
C GLN A 86 -10.26 14.75 18.62
N GLN A 87 -11.39 14.15 19.00
CA GLN A 87 -12.21 13.34 18.10
C GLN A 87 -13.19 14.26 17.37
N GLN A 88 -13.12 14.30 16.03
CA GLN A 88 -14.22 14.82 15.23
C GLN A 88 -15.50 14.08 15.63
N PRO A 89 -16.60 14.79 15.93
CA PRO A 89 -17.84 14.14 16.28
C PRO A 89 -18.43 13.48 15.02
N GLY A 90 -18.56 12.14 15.01
CA GLY A 90 -19.58 11.51 14.16
C GLY A 90 -19.30 10.14 13.55
N VAL A 91 -18.07 9.63 13.47
CA VAL A 91 -17.84 8.28 12.91
C VAL A 91 -16.88 7.50 13.79
N ALA A 92 -17.42 6.55 14.56
CA ALA A 92 -16.60 5.52 15.17
C ALA A 92 -15.98 4.69 14.03
N VAL A 93 -14.70 4.89 13.76
CA VAL A 93 -13.94 4.02 12.85
C VAL A 93 -13.89 2.64 13.49
N ARG A 94 -14.67 1.71 12.95
CA ARG A 94 -14.68 0.32 13.41
C ARG A 94 -13.64 -0.47 12.59
N PRO A 95 -12.73 -1.20 13.25
CA PRO A 95 -11.81 -2.08 12.56
C PRO A 95 -12.56 -3.05 11.66
N SER A 96 -12.16 -3.12 10.40
CA SER A 96 -12.92 -3.85 9.39
C SER A 96 -12.07 -4.67 8.44
N GLY A 97 -10.73 -4.53 8.47
CA GLY A 97 -9.82 -5.26 7.59
C GLY A 97 -10.05 -4.80 6.16
N ASP A 98 -9.35 -3.75 5.76
CA ASP A 98 -9.62 -3.03 4.54
C ASP A 98 -8.69 -3.38 3.36
N LEU A 99 -7.68 -4.23 3.62
CA LEU A 99 -6.68 -4.71 2.65
C LEU A 99 -7.12 -5.98 1.89
N GLU A 100 -6.49 -6.22 0.74
CA GLU A 100 -7.05 -7.08 -0.32
C GLU A 100 -6.18 -8.29 -0.71
N TYR A 101 -4.86 -8.22 -0.55
CA TYR A 101 -3.94 -9.28 -1.00
C TYR A 101 -2.99 -9.71 0.12
N LEU A 102 -2.83 -11.02 0.24
CA LEU A 102 -1.87 -11.69 1.10
C LEU A 102 -0.61 -12.01 0.30
N VAL A 103 0.55 -11.89 0.95
CA VAL A 103 1.85 -12.35 0.50
C VAL A 103 2.33 -13.47 1.43
N ASP A 104 2.70 -14.60 0.83
CA ASP A 104 3.22 -15.76 1.56
C ASP A 104 4.74 -15.61 1.73
N LEU A 105 5.22 -15.58 2.97
CA LEU A 105 6.64 -15.48 3.32
C LEU A 105 6.97 -16.36 4.54
N ALA A 106 8.24 -16.40 4.94
CA ALA A 106 8.63 -17.04 6.20
C ALA A 106 9.53 -16.14 7.04
N ILE A 107 9.42 -16.27 8.36
CA ILE A 107 10.16 -15.47 9.36
C ILE A 107 10.89 -16.43 10.31
N GLY A 108 12.15 -16.17 10.60
CA GLY A 108 12.93 -16.88 11.61
C GLY A 108 13.95 -17.90 11.09
N THR A 109 14.74 -18.44 12.02
CA THR A 109 15.70 -19.52 11.81
C THR A 109 15.49 -20.62 12.87
N PRO A 110 14.88 -21.78 12.52
CA PRO A 110 14.37 -22.16 11.20
C PRO A 110 13.15 -21.32 10.76
N PRO A 111 12.86 -21.24 9.45
CA PRO A 111 11.74 -20.43 8.94
C PRO A 111 10.37 -20.90 9.42
N GLN A 112 9.55 -19.97 9.92
CA GLN A 112 8.14 -20.17 10.30
C GLN A 112 7.24 -19.49 9.26
N PRO A 113 6.20 -20.16 8.73
CA PRO A 113 5.35 -19.62 7.67
C PRO A 113 4.49 -18.46 8.17
N VAL A 114 4.32 -17.43 7.33
CA VAL A 114 3.51 -16.24 7.60
C VAL A 114 2.82 -15.80 6.31
N SER A 115 1.50 -15.67 6.36
CA SER A 115 0.68 -15.08 5.28
C SER A 115 0.21 -13.69 5.70
N ALA A 116 0.86 -12.63 5.22
CA ALA A 116 0.61 -11.25 5.68
C ALA A 116 -0.01 -10.37 4.59
N LEU A 117 -0.78 -9.34 4.98
CA LEU A 117 -1.40 -8.42 4.03
C LEU A 117 -0.37 -7.48 3.41
N LEU A 118 -0.37 -7.32 2.09
CA LEU A 118 0.46 -6.36 1.38
C LEU A 118 -0.24 -5.00 1.34
N ASP A 119 0.47 -3.92 1.68
CA ASP A 119 -0.10 -2.57 1.73
C ASP A 119 0.85 -1.47 1.21
N THR A 120 0.56 -0.91 0.03
CA THR A 120 1.28 0.26 -0.52
C THR A 120 0.94 1.59 0.16
N GLY A 121 -0.05 1.61 1.05
CA GLY A 121 -0.49 2.79 1.80
C GLY A 121 -0.01 2.84 3.25
N SER A 122 0.89 1.95 3.68
CA SER A 122 1.49 1.99 5.02
C SER A 122 2.93 1.48 5.03
N ASP A 123 3.66 1.78 6.10
CA ASP A 123 5.10 1.52 6.18
C ASP A 123 5.46 0.32 7.06
N LEU A 124 4.77 0.05 8.18
CA LEU A 124 5.24 -0.95 9.13
C LEU A 124 5.13 -2.39 8.58
N ILE A 125 6.23 -3.15 8.67
CA ILE A 125 6.21 -4.63 8.59
C ILE A 125 5.95 -5.18 9.99
N TRP A 126 4.92 -6.02 10.16
CA TRP A 126 4.65 -6.68 11.44
C TRP A 126 3.87 -7.99 11.29
N THR A 127 3.98 -8.86 12.29
CA THR A 127 3.20 -10.11 12.42
C THR A 127 2.75 -10.33 13.86
N GLN A 128 1.77 -11.20 14.07
CA GLN A 128 1.31 -11.60 15.40
C GLN A 128 2.27 -12.61 16.05
N CYS A 129 2.69 -12.33 17.28
CA CYS A 129 3.71 -13.08 17.99
C CYS A 129 3.23 -13.77 19.27
N ALA A 130 3.79 -14.94 19.55
CA ALA A 130 3.65 -15.63 20.84
C ALA A 130 4.72 -15.17 21.86
N PRO A 131 4.40 -15.09 23.16
CA PRO A 131 3.06 -15.17 23.73
C PRO A 131 2.22 -13.97 23.29
N CYS A 132 0.94 -14.21 22.98
CA CYS A 132 0.03 -13.15 22.60
C CYS A 132 -0.99 -12.90 23.70
N ALA A 133 -1.06 -11.65 24.19
CA ALA A 133 -2.05 -11.25 25.19
C ALA A 133 -3.41 -10.98 24.56
N SER A 134 -3.44 -10.42 23.34
CA SER A 134 -4.66 -10.23 22.56
C SER A 134 -4.32 -10.32 21.09
N CYS A 135 -4.82 -11.34 20.39
CA CYS A 135 -4.54 -11.57 18.97
C CYS A 135 -5.83 -11.78 18.18
N LEU A 136 -5.72 -11.48 16.90
CA LEU A 136 -6.73 -11.66 15.88
C LEU A 136 -6.65 -13.07 15.30
N PRO A 137 -7.79 -13.65 14.88
CA PRO A 137 -7.80 -14.95 14.22
C PRO A 137 -6.92 -14.97 12.97
N GLN A 138 -6.10 -16.00 12.85
CA GLN A 138 -5.27 -16.28 11.67
C GLN A 138 -5.18 -17.81 11.44
N PRO A 139 -5.02 -18.28 10.19
CA PRO A 139 -4.82 -19.69 9.88
C PRO A 139 -3.45 -20.20 10.28
N ASP A 140 -2.40 -19.40 10.03
CA ASP A 140 -1.03 -19.77 10.35
C ASP A 140 -0.77 -19.65 11.87
N PRO A 141 0.15 -20.46 12.44
CA PRO A 141 0.57 -20.30 13.82
C PRO A 141 1.14 -18.90 14.09
N LEU A 142 1.01 -18.43 15.33
CA LEU A 142 1.73 -17.24 15.79
C LEU A 142 3.24 -17.43 15.62
N PHE A 143 3.93 -16.38 15.13
CA PHE A 143 5.39 -16.41 15.12
C PHE A 143 5.89 -16.56 16.55
N THR A 144 6.80 -17.51 16.79
CA THR A 144 7.36 -17.77 18.10
C THR A 144 8.81 -17.28 18.14
N PRO A 145 9.09 -16.11 18.75
CA PRO A 145 10.43 -15.54 18.82
C PRO A 145 11.45 -16.48 19.46
N GLY A 146 11.07 -17.13 20.56
CA GLY A 146 11.95 -18.07 21.28
C GLY A 146 12.28 -19.35 20.51
N ALA A 147 11.61 -19.61 19.38
CA ALA A 147 11.90 -20.74 18.49
C ALA A 147 12.81 -20.35 17.31
N SER A 148 13.23 -19.08 17.22
CA SER A 148 14.12 -18.58 16.17
C SER A 148 15.48 -18.18 16.76
N SER A 149 16.56 -18.71 16.20
CA SER A 149 17.92 -18.34 16.60
C SER A 149 18.39 -16.98 16.06
N SER A 150 17.63 -16.37 15.14
CA SER A 150 17.93 -15.07 14.54
C SER A 150 17.02 -13.94 15.05
N TYR A 151 16.16 -14.20 16.04
CA TYR A 151 15.34 -13.17 16.66
C TYR A 151 16.17 -12.29 17.59
N GLU A 152 16.21 -10.99 17.31
CA GLU A 152 16.92 -10.01 18.13
C GLU A 152 16.03 -8.81 18.45
N PRO A 153 15.59 -8.62 19.71
CA PRO A 153 14.90 -7.40 20.12
C PRO A 153 15.71 -6.15 19.79
N MET A 154 15.07 -5.16 19.16
CA MET A 154 15.76 -3.93 18.80
C MET A 154 16.01 -3.08 20.03
N ARG A 155 17.24 -2.57 20.15
CA ARG A 155 17.58 -1.59 21.19
C ARG A 155 16.90 -0.25 20.93
N CYS A 156 16.64 0.54 21.97
CA CYS A 156 16.04 1.85 21.76
C CYS A 156 16.90 2.84 20.99
N SER A 157 18.21 2.68 21.06
CA SER A 157 19.17 3.43 20.24
C SER A 157 19.22 2.96 18.77
N GLY A 158 18.49 1.89 18.42
CA GLY A 158 18.41 1.40 17.06
C GLY A 158 17.72 2.39 16.13
N GLN A 159 18.28 2.58 14.93
CA GLN A 159 17.81 3.58 13.96
C GLN A 159 16.32 3.44 13.65
N LEU A 160 15.84 2.23 13.35
CA LEU A 160 14.43 1.99 13.01
C LEU A 160 13.48 2.19 14.20
N CYS A 161 13.95 2.09 15.44
CA CYS A 161 13.12 2.41 16.61
C CYS A 161 12.72 3.89 16.61
N GLY A 162 13.64 4.78 16.25
CA GLY A 162 13.41 6.22 16.17
C GLY A 162 12.44 6.65 15.06
N GLU A 163 12.28 5.82 14.02
CA GLU A 163 11.34 6.04 12.92
C GLU A 163 9.88 5.74 13.30
N ILE A 164 9.67 5.03 14.41
CA ILE A 164 8.34 4.69 14.92
C ILE A 164 7.80 5.87 15.73
N LEU A 165 6.70 6.47 15.28
CA LEU A 165 6.10 7.62 15.95
C LEU A 165 5.74 7.38 17.42
N HIS A 166 5.20 6.20 17.74
CA HIS A 166 4.83 5.82 19.11
C HIS A 166 5.67 4.62 19.58
N HIS A 167 6.97 4.84 19.75
CA HIS A 167 7.84 3.89 20.43
C HIS A 167 7.98 4.19 21.93
N ALA A 168 8.36 3.17 22.69
CA ALA A 168 8.76 3.31 24.09
C ALA A 168 9.95 2.39 24.40
N CYS A 169 10.62 2.67 25.51
CA CYS A 169 11.81 1.94 25.94
C CYS A 169 11.54 1.20 27.23
N GLN A 170 11.65 -0.12 27.19
CA GLN A 170 11.48 -0.98 28.35
C GLN A 170 12.81 -1.61 28.75
N ARG A 171 13.03 -1.81 30.06
CA ARG A 171 14.25 -2.48 30.53
C ARG A 171 14.31 -3.93 29.99
N PRO A 172 15.48 -4.44 29.57
CA PRO A 172 16.82 -3.86 29.78
C PRO A 172 17.34 -2.90 28.70
N ASP A 173 16.58 -2.59 27.64
CA ASP A 173 16.79 -1.55 26.59
C ASP A 173 16.08 -2.03 25.31
N THR A 174 14.80 -2.39 25.42
CA THR A 174 14.01 -2.97 24.34
C THR A 174 13.06 -1.92 23.78
N CYS A 175 13.11 -1.71 22.46
CA CYS A 175 12.17 -0.89 21.72
C CYS A 175 10.81 -1.60 21.67
N THR A 176 9.79 -0.99 22.25
CA THR A 176 8.40 -1.38 22.04
C THR A 176 7.71 -0.36 21.16
N TYR A 177 6.66 -0.79 20.46
CA TYR A 177 5.95 0.06 19.53
C TYR A 177 4.45 -0.03 19.72
N ARG A 178 3.77 1.05 19.35
CA ARG A 178 2.35 1.10 19.04
C ARG A 178 2.20 1.64 17.63
N TYR A 179 1.44 0.93 16.79
CA TYR A 179 1.13 1.40 15.45
C TYR A 179 -0.38 1.38 15.23
N ASN A 180 -0.93 2.52 14.81
CA ASN A 180 -2.36 2.71 14.58
C ASN A 180 -2.58 2.89 13.09
N TYR A 181 -3.36 2.00 12.50
CA TYR A 181 -3.83 2.12 11.13
C TYR A 181 -5.10 2.98 11.09
N GLY A 182 -5.31 3.64 9.96
CA GLY A 182 -6.47 4.52 9.79
C GLY A 182 -7.81 3.78 9.89
N ASP A 183 -7.85 2.48 9.64
CA ASP A 183 -9.06 1.65 9.72
C ASP A 183 -9.40 1.28 11.17
N GLY A 184 -8.61 1.74 12.14
CA GLY A 184 -8.73 1.41 13.57
C GLY A 184 -7.96 0.16 13.98
N THR A 185 -7.38 -0.59 13.04
CA THR A 185 -6.49 -1.70 13.37
C THR A 185 -5.26 -1.17 14.12
N THR A 186 -4.90 -1.82 15.22
CA THR A 186 -3.80 -1.40 16.08
C THR A 186 -2.96 -2.61 16.44
N THR A 187 -1.64 -2.45 16.42
CA THR A 187 -0.69 -3.47 16.90
C THR A 187 0.28 -2.86 17.92
N LEU A 188 0.50 -3.58 19.02
CA LEU A 188 1.49 -3.28 20.03
C LEU A 188 2.37 -4.50 20.27
N GLY A 189 3.66 -4.26 20.49
CA GLY A 189 4.59 -5.30 20.87
C GLY A 189 6.04 -4.83 20.91
N VAL A 190 6.95 -5.77 20.72
CA VAL A 190 8.39 -5.51 20.65
C VAL A 190 8.77 -5.27 19.19
N TYR A 191 9.55 -4.22 18.93
CA TYR A 191 10.18 -4.05 17.63
C TYR A 191 11.51 -4.81 17.64
N ALA A 192 11.74 -5.63 16.62
CA ALA A 192 12.86 -6.58 16.59
C ALA A 192 13.45 -6.67 15.19
N THR A 193 14.64 -7.27 15.10
CA THR A 193 15.24 -7.71 13.84
C THR A 193 15.05 -9.21 13.70
N GLU A 194 14.72 -9.67 12.49
CA GLU A 194 14.58 -11.09 12.20
C GLU A 194 14.87 -11.39 10.72
N ARG A 195 15.20 -12.64 10.42
CA ARG A 195 15.40 -13.15 9.06
C ARG A 195 14.05 -13.41 8.39
N PHE A 196 13.75 -12.64 7.36
CA PHE A 196 12.65 -12.88 6.44
C PHE A 196 13.14 -13.68 5.25
N THR A 197 12.31 -14.58 4.75
CA THR A 197 12.61 -15.44 3.60
C THR A 197 11.50 -15.39 2.58
N PHE A 198 11.86 -15.07 1.35
CA PHE A 198 10.98 -14.96 0.18
C PHE A 198 11.31 -16.08 -0.80
N SER A 199 10.29 -16.60 -1.47
CA SER A 199 10.48 -17.58 -2.54
C SER A 199 10.93 -16.86 -3.82
N SER A 200 11.93 -17.39 -4.52
CA SER A 200 12.29 -16.96 -5.88
C SER A 200 11.78 -17.96 -6.93
N SER A 201 11.59 -17.47 -8.14
CA SER A 201 11.13 -18.26 -9.30
C SER A 201 12.10 -19.38 -9.70
N SER A 202 13.39 -19.26 -9.36
CA SER A 202 14.42 -20.28 -9.58
C SER A 202 14.38 -21.41 -8.55
N GLY A 203 13.48 -21.34 -7.55
CA GLY A 203 13.49 -22.21 -6.37
C GLY A 203 14.51 -21.80 -5.30
N GLU A 204 15.32 -20.77 -5.57
CA GLU A 204 16.22 -20.17 -4.60
C GLU A 204 15.43 -19.37 -3.56
N ARG A 205 15.84 -19.45 -2.30
CA ARG A 205 15.24 -18.68 -1.21
C ARG A 205 16.06 -17.43 -0.99
N VAL A 206 15.43 -16.27 -1.12
CA VAL A 206 16.09 -15.01 -0.82
C VAL A 206 15.75 -14.61 0.60
N SER A 207 16.76 -14.41 1.43
CA SER A 207 16.56 -14.00 2.82
C SER A 207 17.22 -12.65 3.11
N ALA A 208 16.56 -11.84 3.94
CA ALA A 208 17.06 -10.56 4.42
C ALA A 208 16.81 -10.42 5.93
N LEU A 209 17.70 -9.73 6.64
CA LEU A 209 17.45 -9.30 8.01
C LEU A 209 16.66 -8.00 7.96
N LEU A 210 15.46 -7.99 8.56
CA LEU A 210 14.55 -6.86 8.55
C LEU A 210 14.13 -6.50 9.97
N GLY A 211 13.95 -5.21 10.22
CA GLY A 211 13.22 -4.67 11.34
C GLY A 211 11.72 -4.89 11.16
N PHE A 212 11.06 -5.43 12.17
CA PHE A 212 9.63 -5.70 12.14
C PHE A 212 8.99 -5.58 13.52
N GLY A 213 7.69 -5.34 13.52
CA GLY A 213 6.86 -5.39 14.71
C GLY A 213 6.46 -6.82 15.06
N CYS A 214 6.84 -7.27 16.25
CA CYS A 214 6.38 -8.52 16.83
C CYS A 214 5.18 -8.23 17.73
N GLY A 215 3.98 -8.30 17.17
CA GLY A 215 2.75 -7.82 17.81
C GLY A 215 2.16 -8.82 18.81
N ASN A 216 2.18 -8.48 20.10
CA ASN A 216 1.62 -9.29 21.19
C ASN A 216 0.23 -8.83 21.64
N MET A 217 -0.21 -7.64 21.20
CA MET A 217 -1.54 -7.09 21.46
C MET A 217 -2.05 -6.41 20.19
N ASN A 218 -3.02 -7.03 19.54
CA ASN A 218 -3.52 -6.64 18.24
C ASN A 218 -5.04 -6.50 18.30
N ILE A 219 -5.55 -5.34 17.89
CA ILE A 219 -6.97 -5.03 17.84
C ILE A 219 -7.33 -4.77 16.39
N GLY A 220 -8.42 -5.38 15.93
CA GLY A 220 -9.00 -5.08 14.63
C GLY A 220 -9.34 -6.29 13.79
N SER A 221 -9.06 -6.24 12.50
CA SER A 221 -9.30 -7.34 11.57
C SER A 221 -8.20 -7.39 10.52
N LEU A 222 -7.63 -8.57 10.29
CA LEU A 222 -6.58 -8.80 9.30
C LEU A 222 -7.07 -9.64 8.11
N ASN A 223 -8.39 -9.81 7.92
CA ASN A 223 -8.92 -10.67 6.85
C ASN A 223 -8.27 -12.08 6.79
N ASN A 224 -7.99 -12.67 7.96
CA ASN A 224 -7.24 -13.93 8.14
C ASN A 224 -5.74 -13.86 7.79
N GLY A 225 -5.17 -12.67 7.61
CA GLY A 225 -3.72 -12.48 7.55
C GLY A 225 -3.07 -12.51 8.93
N SER A 226 -1.79 -12.82 8.95
CA SER A 226 -0.95 -12.87 10.14
C SER A 226 -0.38 -11.53 10.57
N GLY A 227 -0.51 -10.50 9.73
CA GLY A 227 0.04 -9.17 9.95
C GLY A 227 -0.04 -8.35 8.68
N ILE A 228 0.77 -7.29 8.59
CA ILE A 228 0.83 -6.39 7.42
C ILE A 228 2.30 -6.19 7.04
N VAL A 229 2.58 -6.23 5.74
CA VAL A 229 3.85 -5.87 5.14
C VAL A 229 3.66 -4.54 4.43
N GLY A 230 4.18 -3.47 5.04
CA GLY A 230 4.16 -2.14 4.48
C GLY A 230 5.06 -2.01 3.25
N PHE A 231 4.49 -1.51 2.17
CA PHE A 231 5.13 -1.18 0.90
C PHE A 231 5.18 0.33 0.66
N GLY A 232 4.91 1.15 1.67
CA GLY A 232 5.11 2.59 1.62
C GLY A 232 6.58 2.97 1.44
N ARG A 233 6.87 4.27 1.43
CA ARG A 233 8.20 4.79 1.08
C ARG A 233 9.05 5.23 2.27
N ASN A 234 8.57 5.09 3.51
CA ASN A 234 9.36 5.45 4.69
C ASN A 234 10.29 4.31 5.14
N PRO A 235 11.27 4.59 6.03
CA PRO A 235 12.28 3.62 6.45
C PRO A 235 11.76 2.32 7.06
N LEU A 236 10.54 2.31 7.61
CA LEU A 236 9.95 1.11 8.22
C LEU A 236 9.43 0.08 7.18
N SER A 237 9.32 0.45 5.91
CA SER A 237 8.74 -0.38 4.85
C SER A 237 9.68 -1.45 4.32
N LEU A 238 9.10 -2.51 3.76
CA LEU A 238 9.85 -3.57 3.08
C LEU A 238 10.71 -2.98 1.96
N VAL A 239 10.10 -2.07 1.20
CA VAL A 239 10.73 -1.38 0.07
C VAL A 239 12.00 -0.66 0.50
N SER A 240 11.94 0.11 1.60
CA SER A 240 13.08 0.88 2.10
C SER A 240 14.13 0.01 2.77
N GLN A 241 13.72 -0.91 3.65
CA GLN A 241 14.64 -1.77 4.40
C GLN A 241 15.43 -2.72 3.48
N MET A 242 14.79 -3.19 2.41
CA MET A 242 15.47 -3.98 1.38
C MET A 242 16.10 -3.10 0.29
N SER A 243 16.00 -1.78 0.33
CA SER A 243 16.52 -0.92 -0.77
C SER A 243 16.02 -1.36 -2.16
N ILE A 244 14.74 -1.75 -2.25
CA ILE A 244 14.10 -2.18 -3.50
C ILE A 244 13.98 -0.96 -4.41
N ARG A 245 14.68 -0.99 -5.55
CA ARG A 245 14.62 0.09 -6.55
C ARG A 245 13.42 -0.03 -7.50
N ARG A 246 12.98 -1.26 -7.75
CA ARG A 246 11.86 -1.57 -8.64
C ARG A 246 11.03 -2.70 -8.07
N PHE A 247 9.72 -2.53 -8.07
CA PHE A 247 8.81 -3.64 -7.86
C PHE A 247 7.62 -3.53 -8.82
N SER A 248 7.09 -4.68 -9.23
CA SER A 248 5.87 -4.73 -10.03
C SER A 248 4.92 -5.80 -9.54
N TYR A 249 3.65 -5.64 -9.86
CA TYR A 249 2.67 -6.70 -9.72
C TYR A 249 1.79 -6.85 -10.96
N CYS A 250 1.23 -8.04 -11.09
CA CYS A 250 0.20 -8.40 -12.08
C CYS A 250 -0.98 -9.01 -11.31
N LEU A 251 -2.04 -8.23 -11.14
CA LEU A 251 -3.22 -8.66 -10.40
C LEU A 251 -4.19 -9.40 -11.32
N THR A 252 -4.49 -10.64 -10.99
CA THR A 252 -5.51 -11.45 -11.69
C THR A 252 -6.90 -10.83 -11.52
N PRO A 253 -7.87 -11.13 -12.38
CA PRO A 253 -9.24 -10.66 -12.23
C PRO A 253 -9.80 -11.01 -10.85
N TYR A 254 -10.57 -10.11 -10.23
CA TYR A 254 -11.03 -10.24 -8.84
C TYR A 254 -11.77 -11.54 -8.49
N ALA A 255 -12.47 -12.13 -9.47
CA ALA A 255 -13.23 -13.36 -9.30
C ALA A 255 -12.44 -14.61 -9.71
N SER A 256 -11.16 -14.46 -10.09
CA SER A 256 -10.26 -15.54 -10.44
C SER A 256 -9.80 -16.28 -9.18
N ALA A 257 -9.59 -17.58 -9.33
CA ALA A 257 -8.92 -18.40 -8.31
C ALA A 257 -7.40 -18.47 -8.54
N ARG A 258 -6.89 -17.91 -9.65
CA ARG A 258 -5.45 -17.84 -9.93
C ARG A 258 -4.78 -16.90 -8.91
N LYS A 259 -3.54 -17.22 -8.54
CA LYS A 259 -2.71 -16.31 -7.75
C LYS A 259 -2.20 -15.18 -8.64
N SER A 260 -2.13 -13.98 -8.07
CA SER A 260 -1.48 -12.82 -8.67
C SER A 260 0.03 -12.90 -8.46
N THR A 261 0.83 -12.06 -9.13
CA THR A 261 2.29 -12.09 -9.01
C THR A 261 2.84 -10.75 -8.51
N LEU A 262 3.85 -10.80 -7.65
CA LEU A 262 4.69 -9.68 -7.21
C LEU A 262 6.16 -9.98 -7.56
N LEU A 263 6.85 -9.01 -8.16
CA LEU A 263 8.25 -9.12 -8.60
C LEU A 263 9.10 -7.99 -8.02
N PHE A 264 10.31 -8.31 -7.53
CA PHE A 264 11.32 -7.33 -7.11
C PHE A 264 12.58 -7.43 -7.98
N GLY A 265 13.42 -6.39 -7.89
CA GLY A 265 14.78 -6.44 -8.42
C GLY A 265 14.79 -6.42 -9.95
N SER A 266 15.64 -7.24 -10.56
CA SER A 266 15.79 -7.31 -12.00
C SER A 266 14.60 -7.99 -12.68
N LEU A 267 13.87 -8.87 -11.96
CA LEU A 267 12.61 -9.44 -12.46
C LEU A 267 11.51 -8.40 -12.66
N ALA A 268 11.62 -7.23 -12.03
CA ALA A 268 10.71 -6.11 -12.26
C ALA A 268 11.13 -5.27 -13.49
N ALA A 269 12.33 -5.47 -14.04
CA ALA A 269 12.74 -4.89 -15.32
C ALA A 269 12.20 -5.75 -16.49
N GLY A 270 11.91 -5.13 -17.64
CA GLY A 270 11.42 -5.87 -18.81
C GLY A 270 10.04 -6.51 -18.63
N VAL A 271 9.29 -6.17 -17.57
CA VAL A 271 7.95 -6.71 -17.27
C VAL A 271 6.88 -6.41 -18.32
N TYR A 272 7.25 -5.72 -19.40
CA TYR A 272 6.40 -5.37 -20.51
C TYR A 272 6.67 -6.19 -21.77
N ASP A 273 7.61 -7.12 -21.72
CA ASP A 273 7.91 -8.02 -22.85
C ASP A 273 6.69 -8.88 -23.21
N ASP A 274 5.80 -9.15 -22.23
CA ASP A 274 4.52 -9.85 -22.41
C ASP A 274 3.30 -8.91 -22.44
N ALA A 275 3.51 -7.59 -22.57
CA ALA A 275 2.42 -6.63 -22.59
C ALA A 275 1.56 -6.76 -23.86
N ASN A 276 0.24 -6.74 -23.66
CA ASN A 276 -0.77 -6.82 -24.71
C ASN A 276 -1.15 -5.42 -25.27
N GLY A 277 -0.40 -4.38 -24.94
CA GLY A 277 -0.72 -3.00 -25.29
C GLY A 277 0.38 -2.00 -24.95
N PRO A 278 0.19 -0.70 -25.25
CA PRO A 278 1.20 0.32 -25.02
C PRO A 278 1.46 0.51 -23.52
N VAL A 279 2.73 0.69 -23.17
CA VAL A 279 3.15 1.08 -21.82
C VAL A 279 2.83 2.56 -21.61
N GLN A 280 2.18 2.88 -20.49
CA GLN A 280 1.82 4.24 -20.09
C GLN A 280 2.60 4.59 -18.83
N THR A 281 3.43 5.62 -18.89
CA THR A 281 4.36 6.00 -17.82
C THR A 281 4.11 7.42 -17.35
N THR A 282 3.97 7.62 -16.05
CA THR A 282 3.90 8.94 -15.41
C THR A 282 4.91 9.03 -14.27
N ARG A 283 5.28 10.26 -13.88
CA ARG A 283 6.16 10.46 -12.73
C ARG A 283 5.42 10.21 -11.42
N LEU A 284 6.15 9.77 -10.40
CA LEU A 284 5.71 9.81 -9.02
C LEU A 284 5.90 11.23 -8.46
N VAL A 285 4.97 11.64 -7.61
CA VAL A 285 5.04 12.90 -6.87
C VAL A 285 5.32 12.59 -5.40
N GLN A 286 6.18 13.38 -4.77
CA GLN A 286 6.50 13.24 -3.36
C GLN A 286 5.73 14.26 -2.53
N SER A 287 5.27 13.84 -1.34
CA SER A 287 4.68 14.72 -0.33
C SER A 287 5.59 14.73 0.90
N PRO A 288 6.22 15.87 1.26
CA PRO A 288 7.00 15.96 2.49
C PRO A 288 6.17 15.72 3.76
N HIS A 289 4.86 15.97 3.68
CA HIS A 289 3.92 15.78 4.80
C HIS A 289 3.45 14.33 4.91
N ASN A 290 3.29 13.65 3.77
CA ASN A 290 2.80 12.28 3.70
C ASN A 290 3.71 11.42 2.79
N PRO A 291 4.99 11.20 3.17
CA PRO A 291 5.99 10.56 2.32
C PRO A 291 5.69 9.07 2.05
N THR A 292 4.87 8.43 2.89
CA THR A 292 4.43 7.04 2.75
C THR A 292 3.84 6.71 1.37
N PHE A 293 3.05 7.62 0.79
CA PHE A 293 2.19 7.31 -0.34
C PHE A 293 2.86 7.51 -1.71
N TYR A 294 2.35 6.76 -2.70
CA TYR A 294 2.70 6.90 -4.11
C TYR A 294 1.72 7.84 -4.81
N TYR A 295 2.02 9.14 -4.82
CA TYR A 295 1.22 10.13 -5.53
C TYR A 295 1.53 10.17 -7.03
N VAL A 296 0.52 10.49 -7.82
CA VAL A 296 0.61 10.63 -9.28
C VAL A 296 -0.03 11.95 -9.74
N PRO A 297 0.51 12.60 -10.79
CA PRO A 297 0.00 13.86 -11.29
C PRO A 297 -1.24 13.64 -12.17
N PHE A 298 -2.37 13.32 -11.53
CA PHE A 298 -3.64 13.05 -12.21
C PHE A 298 -4.28 14.33 -12.74
N THR A 299 -4.68 14.34 -14.02
CA THR A 299 -5.17 15.55 -14.71
C THR A 299 -6.62 15.47 -15.16
N GLY A 300 -7.27 14.30 -15.03
CA GLY A 300 -8.72 14.19 -15.21
C GLY A 300 -9.21 12.85 -15.75
N VAL A 301 -10.49 12.83 -16.10
CA VAL A 301 -11.21 11.64 -16.58
C VAL A 301 -11.90 11.96 -17.90
N THR A 302 -11.86 11.01 -18.84
CA THR A 302 -12.73 11.00 -20.02
C THR A 302 -13.74 9.86 -19.92
N VAL A 303 -15.01 10.14 -20.22
CA VAL A 303 -16.08 9.14 -20.29
C VAL A 303 -16.71 9.19 -21.67
N GLY A 304 -16.60 8.10 -22.43
CA GLY A 304 -16.96 8.02 -23.84
C GLY A 304 -16.11 8.99 -24.67
N THR A 305 -16.77 9.92 -25.35
CA THR A 305 -16.11 10.97 -26.14
C THR A 305 -15.90 12.28 -25.37
N ARG A 306 -16.28 12.33 -24.08
CA ARG A 306 -16.31 13.57 -23.31
C ARG A 306 -15.23 13.58 -22.22
N ARG A 307 -14.23 14.45 -22.37
CA ARG A 307 -13.34 14.83 -21.27
C ARG A 307 -14.12 15.65 -20.25
N LEU A 308 -14.11 15.22 -18.98
CA LEU A 308 -14.89 15.86 -17.93
C LEU A 308 -14.26 17.19 -17.53
N ARG A 309 -15.11 18.21 -17.32
CA ARG A 309 -14.68 19.54 -16.88
C ARG A 309 -14.56 19.57 -15.36
N ILE A 310 -13.58 18.87 -14.83
CA ILE A 310 -13.25 18.84 -13.41
C ILE A 310 -12.03 19.75 -13.21
N PRO A 311 -12.07 20.72 -12.28
CA PRO A 311 -10.93 21.59 -12.05
C PRO A 311 -9.74 20.78 -11.53
N LEU A 312 -8.52 21.09 -11.98
CA LEU A 312 -7.30 20.39 -11.55
C LEU A 312 -7.09 20.47 -10.02
N SER A 313 -7.60 21.51 -9.37
CA SER A 313 -7.59 21.65 -7.91
C SER A 313 -8.29 20.50 -7.18
N ALA A 314 -9.23 19.79 -7.82
CA ALA A 314 -9.88 18.61 -7.24
C ALA A 314 -8.93 17.40 -7.11
N PHE A 315 -7.79 17.44 -7.80
CA PHE A 315 -6.76 16.39 -7.78
C PHE A 315 -5.43 16.88 -7.21
N ALA A 316 -5.33 18.16 -6.86
CA ALA A 316 -4.09 18.77 -6.42
C ALA A 316 -3.67 18.23 -5.05
N LEU A 317 -2.38 17.94 -4.91
CA LEU A 317 -1.74 17.71 -3.63
C LEU A 317 -1.34 19.07 -3.04
N SER A 318 -1.88 19.40 -1.87
CA SER A 318 -1.58 20.65 -1.17
C SER A 318 -0.14 20.65 -0.66
N PRO A 319 0.72 21.60 -1.09
CA PRO A 319 2.07 21.71 -0.56
C PRO A 319 2.12 22.21 0.88
N ALA A 320 1.02 22.77 1.41
CA ALA A 320 0.98 23.39 2.73
C ALA A 320 0.80 22.38 3.87
N ASP A 321 0.03 21.32 3.61
CA ASP A 321 -0.37 20.34 4.63
C ASP A 321 -0.40 18.89 4.10
N GLY A 322 -0.08 18.66 2.83
CA GLY A 322 -0.11 17.33 2.21
C GLY A 322 -1.50 16.76 1.97
N SER A 323 -2.56 17.57 2.13
CA SER A 323 -3.94 17.17 1.88
C SER A 323 -4.23 17.02 0.38
N GLY A 324 -5.27 16.26 0.05
CA GLY A 324 -5.67 16.01 -1.33
C GLY A 324 -4.71 15.07 -2.07
N GLY A 325 -4.48 15.37 -3.35
CA GLY A 325 -3.70 14.53 -4.25
C GLY A 325 -4.43 13.26 -4.72
N VAL A 326 -3.74 12.50 -5.57
CA VAL A 326 -4.20 11.20 -6.06
C VAL A 326 -3.10 10.19 -5.81
N ILE A 327 -3.41 9.12 -5.06
CA ILE A 327 -2.47 8.02 -4.79
C ILE A 327 -2.85 6.78 -5.58
N VAL A 328 -1.89 5.89 -5.83
CA VAL A 328 -2.14 4.52 -6.31
C VAL A 328 -1.93 3.56 -5.16
N ASP A 329 -2.96 2.79 -4.81
CA ASP A 329 -2.94 1.92 -3.64
C ASP A 329 -3.49 0.53 -3.96
N SER A 330 -2.63 -0.49 -3.90
CA SER A 330 -2.99 -1.90 -4.08
C SER A 330 -3.85 -2.43 -2.92
N GLY A 331 -3.73 -1.82 -1.73
CA GLY A 331 -4.52 -2.13 -0.55
C GLY A 331 -5.97 -1.67 -0.64
N THR A 332 -6.30 -0.77 -1.56
CA THR A 332 -7.68 -0.30 -1.80
C THR A 332 -8.31 -1.07 -2.96
N ALA A 333 -9.46 -1.73 -2.78
CA ALA A 333 -10.13 -2.40 -3.90
C ALA A 333 -10.66 -1.43 -4.97
N LEU A 334 -11.67 -0.63 -4.62
CA LEU A 334 -12.31 0.29 -5.57
C LEU A 334 -11.53 1.59 -5.69
N THR A 335 -11.62 2.22 -6.85
CA THR A 335 -11.12 3.60 -6.96
C THR A 335 -12.04 4.55 -6.21
N LEU A 336 -11.43 5.38 -5.37
CA LEU A 336 -12.07 6.33 -4.48
C LEU A 336 -11.87 7.74 -5.04
N PHE A 337 -12.96 8.49 -5.18
CA PHE A 337 -12.95 9.88 -5.61
C PHE A 337 -13.73 10.76 -4.64
N PRO A 338 -13.34 12.03 -4.45
CA PRO A 338 -14.16 12.98 -3.72
C PRO A 338 -15.56 13.07 -4.33
N ALA A 339 -16.58 13.27 -3.49
CA ALA A 339 -17.98 13.27 -3.89
C ALA A 339 -18.28 14.13 -5.14
N ALA A 340 -17.65 15.30 -5.26
CA ALA A 340 -17.79 16.18 -6.41
C ALA A 340 -17.26 15.55 -7.72
N VAL A 341 -16.10 14.90 -7.67
CA VAL A 341 -15.49 14.20 -8.81
C VAL A 341 -16.33 12.99 -9.19
N LEU A 342 -16.73 12.17 -8.22
CA LEU A 342 -17.56 10.99 -8.44
C LEU A 342 -18.89 11.39 -9.10
N THR A 343 -19.51 12.48 -8.64
CA THR A 343 -20.76 13.01 -9.21
C THR A 343 -20.62 13.36 -10.70
N GLU A 344 -19.53 14.01 -11.10
CA GLU A 344 -19.30 14.34 -12.52
C GLU A 344 -19.11 13.10 -13.39
N VAL A 345 -18.39 12.09 -12.89
CA VAL A 345 -18.21 10.81 -13.58
C VAL A 345 -19.55 10.10 -13.75
N VAL A 346 -20.32 9.95 -12.67
CA VAL A 346 -21.64 9.30 -12.70
C VAL A 346 -22.60 10.03 -13.64
N ARG A 347 -22.60 11.37 -13.62
CA ARG A 347 -23.41 12.19 -14.55
C ARG A 347 -23.05 11.91 -16.00
N ALA A 348 -21.76 11.76 -16.31
CA ALA A 348 -21.29 11.45 -17.66
C ALA A 348 -21.74 10.08 -18.15
N PHE A 349 -21.68 9.06 -17.28
CA PHE A 349 -22.19 7.73 -17.58
C PHE A 349 -23.70 7.73 -17.78
N ARG A 350 -24.46 8.39 -16.89
CA ARG A 350 -25.92 8.49 -16.98
C ARG A 350 -26.37 9.12 -18.30
N ALA A 351 -25.70 10.18 -18.75
CA ALA A 351 -26.04 10.88 -19.99
C ALA A 351 -25.89 10.00 -21.24
N GLN A 352 -24.96 9.04 -21.22
CA GLN A 352 -24.64 8.17 -22.35
C GLN A 352 -25.35 6.81 -22.30
N LEU A 353 -25.48 6.22 -21.11
CA LEU A 353 -26.15 4.92 -20.93
C LEU A 353 -27.67 5.02 -21.12
N ARG A 354 -28.29 6.13 -20.70
CA ARG A 354 -29.76 6.33 -20.75
C ARG A 354 -30.55 5.20 -20.06
N LEU A 355 -29.95 4.57 -19.05
CA LEU A 355 -30.57 3.54 -18.22
C LEU A 355 -31.09 4.15 -16.90
N PRO A 356 -32.20 3.64 -16.34
CA PRO A 356 -32.64 4.02 -15.01
C PRO A 356 -31.66 3.50 -13.95
N PHE A 357 -31.57 4.18 -12.80
CA PHE A 357 -30.86 3.63 -11.64
C PHE A 357 -31.55 2.35 -11.16
N ALA A 358 -30.78 1.38 -10.68
CA ALA A 358 -31.34 0.19 -10.05
C ALA A 358 -31.96 0.56 -8.69
N ASN A 359 -33.10 -0.04 -8.35
CA ASN A 359 -33.80 0.18 -7.07
C ASN A 359 -32.94 -0.10 -5.82
N SER A 360 -31.78 -0.73 -5.98
CA SER A 360 -30.81 -1.08 -4.93
C SER A 360 -29.54 -0.21 -4.93
N SER A 361 -29.53 0.97 -5.54
CA SER A 361 -28.39 1.89 -5.41
C SER A 361 -28.40 2.58 -4.04
N GLY A 362 -28.03 1.86 -2.99
CA GLY A 362 -27.66 2.43 -1.70
C GLY A 362 -26.16 2.76 -1.67
N PRO A 363 -25.69 3.60 -0.73
CA PRO A 363 -24.27 3.90 -0.57
C PRO A 363 -23.40 2.64 -0.51
N ASP A 364 -23.91 1.53 0.03
CA ASP A 364 -23.21 0.24 0.21
C ASP A 364 -23.16 -0.65 -1.04
N ASP A 365 -24.02 -0.41 -2.03
CA ASP A 365 -24.17 -1.25 -3.23
C ASP A 365 -23.56 -0.61 -4.50
N GLY A 366 -22.93 0.57 -4.38
CA GLY A 366 -22.30 1.28 -5.50
C GLY A 366 -23.29 1.95 -6.46
N VAL A 367 -22.77 2.60 -7.51
CA VAL A 367 -23.61 3.28 -8.51
C VAL A 367 -24.06 2.28 -9.58
N CYS A 368 -25.29 1.77 -9.46
CA CYS A 368 -25.84 0.74 -10.34
C CYS A 368 -27.02 1.25 -11.21
N PHE A 369 -27.05 0.80 -12.45
CA PHE A 369 -28.11 1.01 -13.43
C PHE A 369 -28.88 -0.29 -13.65
N ALA A 370 -30.21 -0.20 -13.79
CA ALA A 370 -31.04 -1.34 -14.13
C ALA A 370 -30.97 -1.64 -15.63
N THR A 371 -30.84 -2.93 -15.96
CA THR A 371 -30.88 -3.47 -17.32
C THR A 371 -31.92 -4.58 -17.40
N ALA A 372 -32.28 -5.01 -18.60
CA ALA A 372 -33.17 -6.16 -18.76
C ALA A 372 -32.45 -7.44 -18.28
N PRO A 373 -33.02 -8.20 -17.33
CA PRO A 373 -32.44 -9.47 -16.91
C PRO A 373 -32.54 -10.50 -18.03
N ILE A 374 -31.45 -11.20 -18.31
CA ILE A 374 -31.39 -12.23 -19.36
C ILE A 374 -31.06 -13.59 -18.72
N ARG A 375 -31.87 -14.61 -19.04
CA ARG A 375 -31.71 -15.98 -18.51
C ARG A 375 -30.52 -16.73 -19.10
N ARG A 376 -30.16 -16.41 -20.35
CA ARG A 376 -28.97 -16.92 -21.05
C ARG A 376 -27.97 -15.79 -21.23
N ARG A 377 -26.67 -16.11 -21.20
CA ARG A 377 -25.61 -15.11 -21.38
C ARG A 377 -25.81 -14.43 -22.73
N GLY A 378 -26.04 -13.12 -22.71
CA GLY A 378 -26.25 -12.29 -23.89
C GLY A 378 -25.02 -11.44 -24.18
N PRO A 379 -25.02 -10.66 -25.29
CA PRO A 379 -23.99 -9.66 -25.53
C PRO A 379 -23.93 -8.68 -24.35
N PRO A 380 -22.74 -8.20 -23.95
CA PRO A 380 -22.61 -7.25 -22.86
C PRO A 380 -23.33 -5.94 -23.21
N VAL A 381 -23.91 -5.29 -22.20
CA VAL A 381 -24.49 -3.95 -22.39
C VAL A 381 -23.35 -2.99 -22.79
N PRO A 382 -23.48 -2.24 -23.91
CA PRO A 382 -22.50 -1.23 -24.29
C PRO A 382 -22.34 -0.21 -23.18
N VAL A 383 -21.09 0.10 -22.84
CA VAL A 383 -20.76 1.09 -21.82
C VAL A 383 -19.79 2.12 -22.40
N PRO A 384 -19.87 3.39 -21.98
CA PRO A 384 -18.87 4.38 -22.33
C PRO A 384 -17.48 3.91 -21.91
N ARG A 385 -16.50 4.08 -22.81
CA ARG A 385 -15.06 3.97 -22.51
C ARG A 385 -14.70 4.90 -21.35
N MET A 386 -13.75 4.52 -20.50
CA MET A 386 -13.23 5.39 -19.45
C MET A 386 -11.72 5.50 -19.57
N VAL A 387 -11.20 6.72 -19.60
CA VAL A 387 -9.76 6.99 -19.67
C VAL A 387 -9.37 7.85 -18.49
N PHE A 388 -8.30 7.46 -17.81
CA PHE A 388 -7.68 8.21 -16.74
C PHE A 388 -6.46 8.95 -17.30
N HIS A 389 -6.38 10.25 -17.05
CA HIS A 389 -5.34 11.11 -17.59
C HIS A 389 -4.35 11.49 -16.50
N PHE A 390 -3.07 11.39 -16.81
CA PHE A 390 -1.95 11.83 -15.97
C PHE A 390 -1.10 12.83 -16.76
N GLU A 391 -0.17 13.52 -16.10
CA GLU A 391 0.91 14.17 -16.83
C GLU A 391 1.76 13.10 -17.54
N GLY A 392 1.78 13.14 -18.87
CA GLY A 392 2.61 12.25 -19.72
C GLY A 392 1.99 10.90 -20.09
N ALA A 393 0.82 10.53 -19.55
CA ALA A 393 0.21 9.23 -19.80
C ALA A 393 -1.32 9.26 -19.81
N ASP A 394 -1.91 8.39 -20.63
CA ASP A 394 -3.35 8.16 -20.73
C ASP A 394 -3.66 6.67 -20.55
N LEU A 395 -4.30 6.32 -19.44
CA LEU A 395 -4.68 4.95 -19.14
C LEU A 395 -6.11 4.67 -19.63
N ASP A 396 -6.20 3.98 -20.77
CA ASP A 396 -7.46 3.46 -21.28
C ASP A 396 -7.90 2.21 -20.51
N LEU A 397 -8.99 2.33 -19.75
CA LEU A 397 -9.38 1.30 -18.80
C LEU A 397 -10.21 0.21 -19.50
N PRO A 398 -9.84 -1.08 -19.33
CA PRO A 398 -10.68 -2.18 -19.76
C PRO A 398 -12.04 -2.12 -19.06
N ARG A 399 -13.13 -2.42 -19.79
CA ARG A 399 -14.50 -2.44 -19.25
C ARG A 399 -14.61 -3.17 -17.91
N ARG A 400 -13.96 -4.33 -17.78
CA ARG A 400 -14.05 -5.18 -16.58
C ARG A 400 -13.44 -4.54 -15.33
N ASN A 401 -12.60 -3.53 -15.50
CA ASN A 401 -11.87 -2.87 -14.42
C ASN A 401 -12.75 -1.81 -13.72
N TYR A 402 -13.76 -1.27 -14.40
CA TYR A 402 -14.66 -0.24 -13.84
C TYR A 402 -16.16 -0.57 -13.91
N ILE A 403 -16.54 -1.70 -14.52
CA ILE A 403 -17.94 -2.14 -14.64
C ILE A 403 -18.13 -3.55 -14.10
N LEU A 404 -19.11 -3.71 -13.20
CA LEU A 404 -19.75 -4.98 -12.88
C LEU A 404 -21.04 -5.13 -13.68
N ASP A 405 -21.13 -6.18 -14.49
CA ASP A 405 -22.32 -6.52 -15.28
C ASP A 405 -22.93 -7.85 -14.77
N ASP A 406 -24.04 -7.77 -14.04
CA ASP A 406 -24.86 -8.90 -13.59
C ASP A 406 -26.09 -9.04 -14.49
N GLN A 407 -25.89 -9.61 -15.68
CA GLN A 407 -26.95 -9.84 -16.68
C GLN A 407 -28.11 -10.68 -16.16
N ARG A 408 -27.88 -11.60 -15.22
CA ARG A 408 -28.95 -12.48 -14.69
C ARG A 408 -29.95 -11.69 -13.86
N ARG A 409 -29.47 -10.68 -13.12
CA ARG A 409 -30.30 -9.79 -12.31
C ARG A 409 -30.69 -8.50 -13.02
N GLY A 410 -30.10 -8.22 -14.18
CA GLY A 410 -30.34 -6.98 -14.91
C GLY A 410 -29.73 -5.77 -14.19
N SER A 411 -28.44 -5.85 -13.83
CA SER A 411 -27.75 -4.77 -13.12
C SER A 411 -26.36 -4.48 -13.70
N LEU A 412 -26.06 -3.21 -13.89
CA LEU A 412 -24.78 -2.70 -14.40
C LEU A 412 -24.23 -1.66 -13.43
N CYS A 413 -23.13 -1.94 -12.73
CA CYS A 413 -22.60 -1.09 -11.66
C CYS A 413 -21.22 -0.52 -11.98
N LEU A 414 -21.01 0.76 -11.68
CA LEU A 414 -19.70 1.40 -11.67
C LEU A 414 -18.92 0.99 -10.41
N LEU A 415 -17.67 0.58 -10.60
CA LEU A 415 -16.77 0.17 -9.52
C LEU A 415 -15.94 1.34 -8.99
N LEU A 416 -16.64 2.42 -8.63
CA LEU A 416 -16.07 3.63 -8.03
C LEU A 416 -16.82 3.91 -6.73
N ALA A 417 -16.12 4.47 -5.75
CA ALA A 417 -16.72 4.84 -4.46
C ALA A 417 -16.27 6.24 -4.02
N ASP A 418 -16.97 6.77 -3.04
CA ASP A 418 -16.70 8.08 -2.45
C ASP A 418 -15.54 7.98 -1.45
N SER A 419 -14.57 8.88 -1.57
CA SER A 419 -13.46 9.03 -0.61
C SER A 419 -13.80 9.94 0.57
N GLY A 420 -14.96 10.61 0.56
CA GLY A 420 -15.19 11.81 1.36
C GLY A 420 -14.24 12.93 0.92
N ASP A 421 -13.85 13.79 1.85
CA ASP A 421 -13.00 14.97 1.59
C ASP A 421 -11.49 14.68 1.61
N SER A 422 -11.09 13.40 1.59
CA SER A 422 -9.72 12.97 1.88
C SER A 422 -8.76 12.91 0.69
N GLY A 423 -9.19 13.27 -0.53
CA GLY A 423 -8.39 13.10 -1.76
C GLY A 423 -8.68 11.78 -2.49
N SER A 424 -8.10 11.56 -3.67
CA SER A 424 -8.44 10.42 -4.53
C SER A 424 -7.49 9.23 -4.36
N THR A 425 -7.98 8.02 -4.62
CA THR A 425 -7.19 6.78 -4.57
C THR A 425 -7.53 5.89 -5.74
N ILE A 426 -6.55 5.54 -6.57
CA ILE A 426 -6.66 4.55 -7.63
C ILE A 426 -6.51 3.16 -7.01
N GLY A 427 -7.62 2.44 -6.90
CA GLY A 427 -7.69 1.11 -6.30
C GLY A 427 -7.37 -0.02 -7.29
N ASN A 428 -7.24 -1.23 -6.75
CA ASN A 428 -6.73 -2.39 -7.46
C ASN A 428 -7.69 -2.98 -8.51
N PHE A 429 -9.00 -2.69 -8.48
CA PHE A 429 -9.91 -3.06 -9.57
C PHE A 429 -9.49 -2.46 -10.91
N LEU A 430 -8.99 -1.22 -10.88
CA LEU A 430 -8.48 -0.57 -12.08
C LEU A 430 -7.19 -1.19 -12.61
N GLN A 431 -6.46 -1.89 -11.74
CA GLN A 431 -5.11 -2.39 -11.96
C GLN A 431 -5.09 -3.89 -12.33
N GLN A 432 -6.25 -4.54 -12.39
CA GLN A 432 -6.37 -5.94 -12.80
C GLN A 432 -6.00 -6.13 -14.26
N ASP A 433 -5.34 -7.25 -14.56
CA ASP A 433 -4.81 -7.58 -15.89
C ASP A 433 -3.92 -6.48 -16.45
N MET A 434 -3.14 -5.88 -15.55
CA MET A 434 -2.11 -4.91 -15.88
C MET A 434 -0.84 -5.20 -15.10
N ARG A 435 0.29 -5.02 -15.77
CA ARG A 435 1.59 -4.85 -15.15
C ARG A 435 1.66 -3.43 -14.60
N VAL A 436 1.71 -3.31 -13.28
CA VAL A 436 1.95 -2.04 -12.59
C VAL A 436 3.37 -2.07 -12.05
N LEU A 437 4.25 -1.22 -12.58
CA LEU A 437 5.66 -1.12 -12.20
C LEU A 437 5.89 0.20 -11.46
N TYR A 438 6.40 0.08 -10.25
CA TYR A 438 6.96 1.18 -9.48
C TYR A 438 8.46 1.18 -9.71
N ASP A 439 8.96 2.17 -10.46
CA ASP A 439 10.40 2.40 -10.63
C ASP A 439 10.80 3.57 -9.74
N LEU A 440 11.35 3.23 -8.57
CA LEU A 440 11.72 4.19 -7.53
C LEU A 440 13.09 4.81 -7.79
N GLU A 441 13.88 4.24 -8.70
CA GLU A 441 15.12 4.85 -9.17
C GLU A 441 14.84 5.95 -10.19
N ALA A 442 13.89 5.71 -11.10
CA ALA A 442 13.43 6.71 -12.07
C ALA A 442 12.33 7.64 -11.53
N GLU A 443 11.78 7.37 -10.34
CA GLU A 443 10.61 8.05 -9.77
C GLU A 443 9.41 8.03 -10.74
N THR A 444 9.08 6.86 -11.29
CA THR A 444 7.96 6.68 -12.22
C THR A 444 7.05 5.52 -11.83
N LEU A 445 5.81 5.62 -12.30
CA LEU A 445 4.80 4.58 -12.26
C LEU A 445 4.38 4.26 -13.69
N SER A 446 4.40 2.99 -14.04
CA SER A 446 4.09 2.54 -15.39
C SER A 446 3.01 1.45 -15.39
N PHE A 447 2.08 1.55 -16.34
CA PHE A 447 0.96 0.63 -16.53
C PHE A 447 1.02 0.01 -17.93
N ALA A 448 0.83 -1.30 -18.04
CA ALA A 448 0.65 -1.96 -19.33
C ALA A 448 -0.36 -3.11 -19.22
N PRO A 449 -1.32 -3.27 -20.15
CA PRO A 449 -2.21 -4.42 -20.17
C PRO A 449 -1.44 -5.74 -20.29
N ALA A 450 -1.82 -6.76 -19.53
CA ALA A 450 -1.20 -8.09 -19.57
C ALA A 450 -2.23 -9.19 -19.21
N ASP A 451 -1.91 -10.45 -19.50
CA ASP A 451 -2.68 -11.60 -18.99
C ASP A 451 -2.08 -12.06 -17.66
N CYS A 452 -2.69 -11.61 -16.57
CA CYS A 452 -2.39 -12.08 -15.22
C CYS A 452 -3.17 -13.39 -14.96
#